data_AF-A0A4V3GHM2-F1
#
_entry.id   AF-A0A4V3GHM2-F1
#
_cell.length_a   1.000
_cell.length_b   1.000
_cell.length_c   1.000
_cell.angle_alpha   90.00
_cell.angle_beta   90.00
_cell.angle_gamma   90.00
#
_symmetry.space_group_name_H-M   'P 1'
#
loop_
_entity.id
_entity.type
_entity.pdbx_description
1 polymer ?
#
loop_
_entity_poly.entity_id
_entity_poly.type
_entity_poly.pdbx_seq_one_letter_code
_entity_poly.pdbx_strand_id
1 'polypeptide(L)'
;MDVAADTQVPERVRAGRLTELVTGRTFSQCDIANEVVRGMILAKNNTDEWSFHLEYDDTPPDNVLEQIHAAIGKDDIDVEILASSTWDTRVHVADEYRRGRVFLAGDAAHQHAPWGGYGANTGIADVHNLAWKLAMVLNGQAAPDLLDTYETERRPRAVLAAQQARLRTDFFARYGIETPSNAADVAQQIDTGAIMMRYSYADDGYVDALTGQIGTRLPHVELPDGRSTLDLCGPEYVVLAGPDAPDFGDKVRVHHLGGMEWAGLLADGALLVRPDQHVGGRSDAGLTPQSLTCYLP
;
A
#
# COMPACT_ATOMS: atom_id res chain seq x y z
N MET A 1 14.62 9.77 -14.13
CA MET A 1 13.90 10.48 -15.20
C MET A 1 13.13 11.56 -14.47
N ASP A 2 13.71 12.76 -14.38
CA ASP A 2 13.07 13.87 -13.65
C ASP A 2 11.92 14.39 -14.49
N VAL A 3 10.71 14.25 -13.96
CA VAL A 3 9.53 14.95 -14.45
C VAL A 3 9.13 15.88 -13.31
N ALA A 4 9.19 17.19 -13.57
CA ALA A 4 8.70 18.19 -12.63
C ALA A 4 7.22 17.89 -12.35
N ALA A 5 6.88 17.74 -11.07
CA ALA A 5 5.51 17.57 -10.63
C ALA A 5 5.12 18.77 -9.76
N ASP A 6 3.86 19.19 -9.92
CA ASP A 6 3.32 20.42 -9.36
C ASP A 6 3.59 20.53 -7.85
N THR A 7 3.91 21.76 -7.44
CA THR A 7 4.11 22.15 -6.05
C THR A 7 2.74 22.24 -5.38
N GLN A 8 2.59 21.60 -4.21
CA GLN A 8 1.37 21.66 -3.39
C GLN A 8 1.62 22.41 -2.08
N VAL A 9 0.60 23.02 -1.49
CA VAL A 9 0.66 23.49 -0.10
C VAL A 9 -0.33 22.66 0.69
N PRO A 10 0.08 21.63 1.46
CA PRO A 10 -0.81 21.05 2.45
C PRO A 10 -1.08 22.07 3.56
N GLU A 11 -2.31 22.56 3.62
CA GLU A 11 -2.82 23.38 4.71
C GLU A 11 -3.79 22.60 5.57
N ARG A 12 -3.68 22.73 6.89
CA ARG A 12 -4.63 22.17 7.85
C ARG A 12 -5.57 23.29 8.29
N VAL A 13 -6.87 23.12 8.13
CA VAL A 13 -7.89 24.16 8.33
C VAL A 13 -8.93 23.68 9.32
N ARG A 14 -9.40 24.56 10.22
CA ARG A 14 -10.63 24.33 11.00
C ARG A 14 -11.78 25.19 10.44
N ALA A 15 -12.92 24.59 10.11
CA ALA A 15 -14.11 25.25 9.56
C ALA A 15 -15.40 24.68 10.17
N GLY A 16 -15.97 25.41 11.14
CA GLY A 16 -17.11 24.94 11.94
C GLY A 16 -18.47 24.85 11.23
N ARG A 17 -18.58 25.34 9.98
CA ARG A 17 -19.84 25.35 9.19
C ARG A 17 -19.83 24.46 7.94
N LEU A 18 -18.71 23.83 7.60
CA LEU A 18 -18.64 22.90 6.47
C LEU A 18 -19.47 21.62 6.73
N THR A 19 -19.57 21.19 7.99
CA THR A 19 -20.36 20.02 8.40
C THR A 19 -21.81 20.08 7.92
N GLU A 20 -22.46 21.24 8.06
CA GLU A 20 -23.87 21.42 7.67
C GLU A 20 -24.06 21.32 6.15
N LEU A 21 -23.07 21.74 5.36
CA LEU A 21 -23.12 21.71 3.89
C LEU A 21 -22.88 20.30 3.32
N VAL A 22 -22.11 19.47 4.02
CA VAL A 22 -21.79 18.09 3.62
C VAL A 22 -22.62 17.04 4.36
N THR A 23 -23.58 17.45 5.21
CA THR A 23 -24.47 16.53 5.92
C THR A 23 -25.23 15.67 4.90
N GLY A 24 -25.09 14.34 5.00
CA GLY A 24 -25.66 13.39 4.04
C GLY A 24 -24.89 13.27 2.71
N ARG A 25 -23.76 13.97 2.57
CA ARG A 25 -22.84 13.97 1.42
C ARG A 25 -21.38 13.94 1.87
N THR A 26 -21.08 13.18 2.92
CA THR A 26 -19.73 13.04 3.47
C THR A 26 -18.79 12.51 2.39
N PHE A 27 -17.59 13.07 2.33
CA PHE A 27 -16.54 12.65 1.40
C PHE A 27 -15.21 12.54 2.13
N SER A 28 -14.34 11.66 1.66
CA SER A 28 -12.95 11.60 2.15
C SER A 28 -12.08 12.65 1.44
N GLN A 29 -12.29 12.82 0.15
CA GLN A 29 -11.54 13.70 -0.74
C GLN A 29 -12.51 14.33 -1.75
N CYS A 30 -12.31 15.61 -2.03
CA CYS A 30 -13.02 16.35 -3.06
C CYS A 30 -12.00 17.16 -3.85
N ASP A 31 -11.78 16.80 -5.11
CA ASP A 31 -10.96 17.63 -6.00
C ASP A 31 -11.82 18.75 -6.60
N ILE A 32 -11.24 19.93 -6.71
CA ILE A 32 -11.92 21.18 -7.06
C ILE A 32 -11.15 21.85 -8.18
N ALA A 33 -11.85 22.21 -9.24
CA ALA A 33 -11.30 22.98 -10.36
C ALA A 33 -12.34 24.02 -10.80
N ASN A 34 -11.99 25.30 -10.66
CA ASN A 34 -12.75 26.44 -11.19
C ASN A 34 -11.78 27.50 -11.74
N GLU A 35 -12.30 28.67 -12.13
CA GLU A 35 -11.50 29.74 -12.74
C GLU A 35 -10.45 30.35 -11.79
N VAL A 36 -10.63 30.20 -10.47
CA VAL A 36 -9.77 30.79 -9.43
C VAL A 36 -8.83 29.75 -8.84
N VAL A 37 -9.32 28.55 -8.60
CA VAL A 37 -8.61 27.53 -7.81
C VAL A 37 -8.65 26.16 -8.47
N ARG A 38 -7.50 25.50 -8.42
CA ARG A 38 -7.36 24.08 -8.72
C ARG A 38 -6.67 23.41 -7.54
N GLY A 39 -7.29 22.38 -6.99
CA GLY A 39 -6.79 21.75 -5.78
C GLY A 39 -7.71 20.66 -5.25
N MET A 40 -7.56 20.37 -3.96
CA MET A 40 -8.24 19.28 -3.30
C MET A 40 -8.53 19.62 -1.84
N ILE A 41 -9.75 19.31 -1.38
CA ILE A 41 -10.13 19.33 0.03
C ILE A 41 -10.22 17.90 0.54
N LEU A 42 -9.56 17.60 1.66
CA LEU A 42 -9.68 16.33 2.37
C LEU A 42 -10.33 16.54 3.72
N ALA A 43 -11.30 15.68 4.06
CA ALA A 43 -11.85 15.63 5.39
C ALA A 43 -10.86 14.96 6.36
N LYS A 44 -10.49 15.62 7.46
CA LYS A 44 -9.73 14.95 8.54
C LYS A 44 -10.67 14.24 9.51
N ASN A 45 -11.76 14.89 9.88
CA ASN A 45 -12.75 14.34 10.82
C ASN A 45 -14.21 14.47 10.33
N ASN A 46 -14.44 15.03 9.12
CA ASN A 46 -15.78 15.31 8.57
C ASN A 46 -16.65 16.25 9.42
N THR A 47 -16.08 16.91 10.43
CA THR A 47 -16.77 17.91 11.24
C THR A 47 -16.17 19.27 10.94
N ASP A 48 -15.05 19.56 11.58
CA ASP A 48 -14.47 20.89 11.65
C ASP A 48 -13.03 20.90 11.18
N GLU A 49 -12.32 19.79 11.02
CA GLU A 49 -10.93 19.79 10.52
C GLU A 49 -10.83 19.23 9.09
N TRP A 50 -10.14 20.00 8.25
CA TRP A 50 -9.99 19.79 6.82
C TRP A 50 -8.54 20.01 6.41
N SER A 51 -8.15 19.44 5.27
CA SER A 51 -6.89 19.73 4.60
C SER A 51 -7.19 20.36 3.26
N PHE A 52 -6.58 21.49 2.93
CA PHE A 52 -6.65 22.06 1.60
C PHE A 52 -5.30 21.93 0.91
N HIS A 53 -5.31 21.39 -0.31
CA HIS A 53 -4.13 21.19 -1.14
C HIS A 53 -4.31 22.03 -2.39
N LEU A 54 -3.55 23.11 -2.48
CA LEU A 54 -3.57 24.01 -3.62
C LEU A 54 -2.50 23.59 -4.62
N GLU A 55 -2.87 23.46 -5.90
CA GLU A 55 -1.90 23.34 -7.00
C GLU A 55 -1.47 24.75 -7.42
N TYR A 56 -0.16 24.98 -7.52
CA TYR A 56 0.43 26.22 -8.02
C TYR A 56 1.74 25.90 -8.75
N ASP A 57 2.20 26.85 -9.55
CA ASP A 57 3.47 26.75 -10.26
C ASP A 57 4.64 26.96 -9.28
N ASP A 58 5.41 28.04 -9.44
CA ASP A 58 6.66 28.22 -8.70
C ASP A 58 6.48 28.80 -7.29
N THR A 59 5.56 29.75 -7.12
CA THR A 59 5.38 30.50 -5.87
C THR A 59 3.96 30.30 -5.34
N PRO A 60 3.79 29.90 -4.06
CA PRO A 60 2.46 29.79 -3.48
C PRO A 60 1.80 31.17 -3.47
N PRO A 61 0.50 31.26 -3.74
CA PRO A 61 -0.19 32.54 -3.73
C PRO A 61 -0.31 33.10 -2.31
N ASP A 62 -0.15 34.41 -2.17
CA ASP A 62 -0.28 35.11 -0.88
C ASP A 62 -1.73 35.16 -0.37
N ASN A 63 -2.72 34.94 -1.25
CA ASN A 63 -4.16 35.05 -0.97
C ASN A 63 -4.83 33.70 -0.66
N VAL A 64 -4.17 32.86 0.14
CA VAL A 64 -4.65 31.52 0.54
C VAL A 64 -6.12 31.48 0.98
N LEU A 65 -6.55 32.42 1.83
CA LEU A 65 -7.92 32.43 2.34
C LEU A 65 -8.96 32.61 1.21
N GLU A 66 -8.64 33.45 0.22
CA GLU A 66 -9.48 33.65 -0.97
C GLU A 66 -9.56 32.36 -1.81
N GLN A 67 -8.45 31.63 -1.92
CA GLN A 67 -8.41 30.32 -2.60
C GLN A 67 -9.29 29.30 -1.88
N ILE A 68 -9.27 29.25 -0.54
CA ILE A 68 -10.12 28.38 0.27
C ILE A 68 -11.60 28.75 0.07
N HIS A 69 -11.95 30.03 0.15
CA HIS A 69 -13.34 30.48 -0.08
C HIS A 69 -13.82 30.18 -1.50
N ALA A 70 -12.96 30.37 -2.51
CA ALA A 70 -13.25 29.99 -3.89
C ALA A 70 -13.43 28.48 -4.05
N ALA A 71 -12.66 27.67 -3.32
CA ALA A 71 -12.79 26.22 -3.33
C ALA A 71 -14.11 25.77 -2.71
N ILE A 72 -14.51 26.40 -1.61
CA ILE A 72 -15.79 26.11 -0.95
C ILE A 72 -16.99 26.68 -1.74
N GLY A 73 -16.77 27.75 -2.51
CA GLY A 73 -17.81 28.50 -3.21
C GLY A 73 -18.62 29.42 -2.29
N LYS A 74 -18.06 29.78 -1.12
CA LYS A 74 -18.65 30.69 -0.13
C LYS A 74 -17.57 31.50 0.58
N ASP A 75 -17.81 32.81 0.68
CA ASP A 75 -16.95 33.79 1.34
C ASP A 75 -17.36 34.11 2.79
N ASP A 76 -18.54 33.63 3.22
CA ASP A 76 -19.13 33.89 4.54
C ASP A 76 -18.81 32.80 5.60
N ILE A 77 -17.89 31.89 5.28
CA ILE A 77 -17.44 30.84 6.19
C ILE A 77 -16.21 31.30 6.94
N ASP A 78 -16.28 31.18 8.27
CA ASP A 78 -15.15 31.39 9.17
C ASP A 78 -14.14 30.23 9.03
N VAL A 79 -12.90 30.59 8.72
CA VAL A 79 -11.81 29.68 8.37
C VAL A 79 -10.60 30.03 9.23
N GLU A 80 -10.19 29.09 10.08
CA GLU A 80 -8.95 29.19 10.85
C GLU A 80 -7.87 28.33 10.17
N ILE A 81 -6.79 28.96 9.72
CA ILE A 81 -5.60 28.26 9.19
C ILE A 81 -4.77 27.76 10.38
N LEU A 82 -4.74 26.45 10.58
CA LEU A 82 -3.98 25.81 11.66
C LEU A 82 -2.51 25.61 11.30
N ALA A 83 -2.23 25.32 10.02
CA ALA A 83 -0.89 25.15 9.49
C ALA A 83 -0.89 25.37 7.97
N SER A 84 0.20 25.93 7.46
CA SER A 84 0.47 26.06 6.02
C SER A 84 1.92 25.69 5.75
N SER A 85 2.16 24.86 4.74
CA SER A 85 3.49 24.37 4.37
C SER A 85 3.53 24.02 2.90
N THR A 86 4.65 24.26 2.23
CA THR A 86 4.84 23.90 0.82
C THR A 86 5.41 22.48 0.71
N TRP A 87 5.01 21.76 -0.34
CA TRP A 87 5.43 20.42 -0.65
C TRP A 87 5.69 20.28 -2.14
N ASP A 88 6.92 19.94 -2.47
CA ASP A 88 7.35 19.64 -3.83
C ASP A 88 7.23 18.13 -4.06
N THR A 89 6.33 17.76 -4.98
CA THR A 89 6.03 16.36 -5.27
C THR A 89 7.15 15.76 -6.11
N ARG A 90 7.75 14.67 -5.63
CA ARG A 90 8.87 14.00 -6.30
C ARG A 90 8.60 12.52 -6.47
N VAL A 91 9.14 11.97 -7.56
CA VAL A 91 9.09 10.53 -7.85
C VAL A 91 10.52 10.02 -7.93
N HIS A 92 11.00 9.44 -6.83
CA HIS A 92 12.35 8.88 -6.73
C HIS A 92 12.29 7.47 -6.14
N VAL A 93 13.19 6.60 -6.57
CA VAL A 93 13.42 5.29 -5.95
C VAL A 93 14.92 5.10 -5.87
N ALA A 94 15.43 4.74 -4.70
CA ALA A 94 16.84 4.48 -4.47
C ALA A 94 17.32 3.31 -5.34
N ASP A 95 18.55 3.38 -5.83
CA ASP A 95 19.16 2.30 -6.62
C ASP A 95 19.45 1.07 -5.77
N GLU A 96 19.82 1.27 -4.51
CA GLU A 96 20.12 0.22 -3.53
C GLU A 96 19.31 0.48 -2.25
N TYR A 97 18.69 -0.56 -1.71
CA TYR A 97 17.94 -0.52 -0.44
C TYR A 97 18.81 -0.95 0.73
N ARG A 98 19.95 -1.60 0.47
CA ARG A 98 20.87 -2.09 1.48
C ARG A 98 22.31 -1.84 1.08
N ARG A 99 23.10 -1.33 2.03
CA ARG A 99 24.57 -1.35 1.95
C ARG A 99 25.16 -1.85 3.26
N GLY A 100 25.59 -3.11 3.27
CA GLY A 100 26.10 -3.79 4.46
C GLY A 100 25.03 -3.93 5.55
N ARG A 101 25.13 -3.10 6.60
CA ARG A 101 24.19 -3.08 7.74
C ARG A 101 23.27 -1.85 7.75
N VAL A 102 23.32 -1.04 6.70
CA VAL A 102 22.47 0.14 6.53
C VAL A 102 21.35 -0.21 5.55
N PHE A 103 20.12 0.12 5.93
CA PHE A 103 18.91 -0.14 5.16
C PHE A 103 18.13 1.16 4.93
N LEU A 104 17.55 1.32 3.75
CA LEU A 104 16.59 2.38 3.43
C LEU A 104 15.18 1.79 3.40
N ALA A 105 14.19 2.51 3.94
CA ALA A 105 12.77 2.14 3.92
C ALA A 105 11.89 3.39 3.89
N GLY A 106 10.67 3.27 3.35
CA GLY A 106 9.73 4.41 3.21
C GLY A 106 10.33 5.54 2.39
N ASP A 107 10.06 6.79 2.77
CA ASP A 107 10.48 7.99 2.03
C ASP A 107 12.00 8.11 1.81
N ALA A 108 12.82 7.45 2.64
CA ALA A 108 14.27 7.40 2.44
C ALA A 108 14.68 6.47 1.28
N ALA A 109 13.84 5.50 0.93
CA ALA A 109 14.03 4.55 -0.16
C ALA A 109 13.24 4.92 -1.42
N HIS A 110 12.07 5.55 -1.27
CA HIS A 110 11.23 5.92 -2.40
C HIS A 110 10.29 7.08 -2.05
N GLN A 111 10.12 8.00 -2.99
CA GLN A 111 9.16 9.09 -2.93
C GLN A 111 8.19 8.94 -4.08
N HIS A 112 6.93 9.26 -3.84
CA HIS A 112 5.86 9.14 -4.82
C HIS A 112 5.07 10.44 -4.87
N ALA A 113 4.43 10.69 -6.01
CA ALA A 113 3.30 11.60 -6.03
C ALA A 113 2.20 11.07 -5.09
N PRO A 114 1.39 11.94 -4.44
CA PRO A 114 0.38 11.52 -3.45
C PRO A 114 -0.73 10.64 -4.05
N TRP A 115 -0.85 10.64 -5.38
CA TRP A 115 -1.97 10.08 -6.11
C TRP A 115 -2.03 8.56 -5.99
N GLY A 116 -3.16 8.06 -5.47
CA GLY A 116 -3.40 6.64 -5.21
C GLY A 116 -2.99 6.17 -3.81
N GLY A 117 -2.44 7.05 -2.95
CA GLY A 117 -2.15 6.73 -1.55
C GLY A 117 -1.02 5.70 -1.39
N TYR A 118 -0.11 5.58 -2.35
CA TYR A 118 0.91 4.53 -2.33
C TYR A 118 2.02 4.75 -1.29
N GLY A 119 2.47 6.00 -1.05
CA GLY A 119 3.68 6.29 -0.27
C GLY A 119 3.71 5.61 1.11
N ALA A 120 2.77 5.97 1.98
CA ALA A 120 2.71 5.41 3.33
C ALA A 120 2.48 3.88 3.32
N ASN A 121 1.63 3.38 2.42
CA ASN A 121 1.33 1.95 2.32
C ASN A 121 2.56 1.13 1.90
N THR A 122 3.32 1.59 0.91
CA THR A 122 4.57 0.96 0.47
C THR A 122 5.61 1.03 1.58
N GLY A 123 5.77 2.17 2.25
CA GLY A 123 6.72 2.32 3.35
C GLY A 123 6.42 1.43 4.56
N ILE A 124 5.14 1.30 4.95
CA ILE A 124 4.72 0.37 6.00
C ILE A 124 5.04 -1.08 5.59
N ALA A 125 4.73 -1.45 4.33
CA ALA A 125 5.02 -2.78 3.81
C ALA A 125 6.52 -3.09 3.76
N ASP A 126 7.37 -2.09 3.48
CA ASP A 126 8.83 -2.25 3.53
C ASP A 126 9.31 -2.62 4.92
N VAL A 127 8.88 -1.84 5.93
CA VAL A 127 9.29 -2.09 7.32
C VAL A 127 8.72 -3.42 7.82
N HIS A 128 7.48 -3.75 7.46
CA HIS A 128 6.89 -5.05 7.81
C HIS A 128 7.69 -6.22 7.22
N ASN A 129 8.14 -6.11 5.96
CA ASN A 129 8.99 -7.12 5.32
C ASN A 129 10.40 -7.19 5.93
N LEU A 130 11.01 -6.04 6.25
CA LEU A 130 12.37 -5.99 6.79
C LEU A 130 12.44 -6.44 8.26
N ALA A 131 11.44 -6.09 9.08
CA ALA A 131 11.48 -6.29 10.52
C ALA A 131 11.61 -7.76 10.93
N TRP A 132 10.83 -8.67 10.32
CA TRP A 132 10.89 -10.09 10.66
C TRP A 132 12.22 -10.73 10.23
N LYS A 133 12.75 -10.32 9.07
CA LYS A 133 14.05 -10.79 8.56
C LYS A 133 15.20 -10.36 9.48
N LEU A 134 15.19 -9.09 9.91
CA LEU A 134 16.13 -8.59 10.91
C LEU A 134 16.02 -9.36 12.23
N ALA A 135 14.80 -9.60 12.72
CA ALA A 135 14.58 -10.34 13.96
C ALA A 135 15.18 -11.75 13.87
N MET A 136 14.92 -12.49 12.79
CA MET A 136 15.46 -13.84 12.62
C MET A 136 16.99 -13.86 12.57
N VAL A 137 17.62 -12.94 11.82
CA VAL A 137 19.09 -12.88 11.74
C VAL A 137 19.72 -12.47 13.07
N LEU A 138 19.13 -11.50 13.78
CA LEU A 138 19.62 -11.06 15.09
C LEU A 138 19.47 -12.15 16.16
N ASN A 139 18.46 -13.01 16.05
CA ASN A 139 18.25 -14.15 16.93
C ASN A 139 19.02 -15.42 16.53
N GLY A 140 19.81 -15.38 15.45
CA GLY A 140 20.55 -16.54 14.95
C GLY A 140 19.67 -17.64 14.35
N GLN A 141 18.45 -17.29 13.94
CA GLN A 141 17.45 -18.19 13.33
C GLN A 141 17.50 -18.20 11.80
N ALA A 142 18.26 -17.29 11.19
CA ALA A 142 18.45 -17.19 9.75
C ALA A 142 19.86 -16.71 9.42
N ALA A 143 20.38 -17.10 8.26
CA ALA A 143 21.62 -16.55 7.72
C ALA A 143 21.44 -15.06 7.31
N PRO A 144 22.51 -14.23 7.35
CA PRO A 144 22.45 -12.82 6.94
C PRO A 144 21.93 -12.57 5.52
N ASP A 145 22.05 -13.57 4.66
CA ASP A 145 21.65 -13.62 3.25
C ASP A 145 20.12 -13.44 3.10
N LEU A 146 19.34 -13.80 4.14
CA LEU A 146 17.90 -13.51 4.19
C LEU A 146 17.62 -12.01 4.03
N LEU A 147 18.51 -11.14 4.53
CA LEU A 147 18.35 -9.70 4.43
C LEU A 147 18.55 -9.16 3.01
N ASP A 148 19.19 -9.91 2.10
CA ASP A 148 19.31 -9.53 0.69
C ASP A 148 17.96 -9.61 -0.02
N THR A 149 17.07 -10.50 0.45
CA THR A 149 15.72 -10.63 -0.10
C THR A 149 14.87 -9.38 0.15
N TYR A 150 15.24 -8.48 1.08
CA TYR A 150 14.50 -7.24 1.30
C TYR A 150 14.50 -6.38 0.04
N GLU A 151 15.65 -6.16 -0.58
CA GLU A 151 15.74 -5.35 -1.79
C GLU A 151 15.05 -6.04 -2.98
N THR A 152 15.29 -7.34 -3.17
CA THR A 152 14.72 -8.09 -4.29
C THR A 152 13.20 -8.15 -4.23
N GLU A 153 12.62 -8.18 -3.03
CA GLU A 153 11.17 -8.21 -2.84
C GLU A 153 10.54 -6.82 -2.86
N ARG A 154 11.16 -5.81 -2.24
CA ARG A 154 10.52 -4.51 -1.98
C ARG A 154 10.80 -3.45 -3.02
N ARG A 155 12.01 -3.40 -3.58
CA ARG A 155 12.37 -2.36 -4.55
C ARG A 155 11.51 -2.42 -5.83
N PRO A 156 11.24 -3.59 -6.45
CA PRO A 156 10.33 -3.65 -7.60
C PRO A 156 8.93 -3.10 -7.30
N ARG A 157 8.43 -3.31 -6.07
CA ARG A 157 7.12 -2.81 -5.64
C ARG A 157 7.11 -1.28 -5.55
N ALA A 158 8.16 -0.68 -5.00
CA ALA A 158 8.29 0.77 -4.93
C ALA A 158 8.43 1.41 -6.33
N VAL A 159 9.15 0.76 -7.25
CA VAL A 159 9.25 1.20 -8.65
C VAL A 159 7.87 1.21 -9.31
N LEU A 160 7.11 0.13 -9.16
CA LEU A 160 5.76 0.04 -9.72
C LEU A 160 4.83 1.10 -9.09
N ALA A 161 4.86 1.26 -7.77
CA ALA A 161 4.08 2.27 -7.07
C ALA A 161 4.42 3.69 -7.54
N ALA A 162 5.71 4.01 -7.71
CA ALA A 162 6.19 5.28 -8.23
C ALA A 162 5.69 5.55 -9.67
N GLN A 163 5.77 4.55 -10.55
CA GLN A 163 5.25 4.64 -11.92
C GLN A 163 3.74 4.86 -11.93
N GLN A 164 2.99 4.11 -11.12
CA GLN A 164 1.54 4.18 -11.06
C GLN A 164 1.05 5.49 -10.41
N ALA A 165 1.81 6.07 -9.48
CA ALA A 165 1.58 7.40 -8.95
C ALA A 165 1.78 8.48 -10.04
N ARG A 166 2.86 8.37 -10.83
CA ARG A 166 3.14 9.30 -11.95
C ARG A 166 2.03 9.32 -13.01
N LEU A 167 1.51 8.15 -13.37
CA LEU A 167 0.40 8.01 -14.34
C LEU A 167 -0.91 8.68 -13.89
N ARG A 168 -1.00 9.09 -12.60
CA ARG A 168 -2.18 9.71 -11.99
C ARG A 168 -1.95 11.17 -11.62
N THR A 169 -0.85 11.77 -12.07
CA THR A 169 -0.61 13.21 -11.97
C THR A 169 -1.58 14.00 -12.83
N ASP A 170 -1.90 13.51 -14.04
CA ASP A 170 -2.98 14.09 -14.85
C ASP A 170 -4.33 13.91 -14.14
N PHE A 171 -5.10 14.99 -14.06
CA PHE A 171 -6.37 15.04 -13.35
C PHE A 171 -7.39 14.06 -13.94
N PHE A 172 -7.55 14.06 -15.26
CA PHE A 172 -8.54 13.19 -15.91
C PHE A 172 -8.14 11.72 -15.81
N ALA A 173 -6.85 11.42 -15.99
CA ALA A 173 -6.31 10.07 -15.86
C ALA A 173 -6.49 9.51 -14.44
N ARG A 174 -6.37 10.34 -13.40
CA ARG A 174 -6.63 9.93 -12.00
C ARG A 174 -8.04 9.37 -11.81
N TYR A 175 -9.01 9.91 -12.55
CA TYR A 175 -10.42 9.52 -12.50
C TYR A 175 -10.83 8.55 -13.60
N GLY A 176 -9.88 8.01 -14.36
CA GLY A 176 -10.16 7.10 -15.48
C GLY A 176 -10.88 7.79 -16.64
N ILE A 177 -10.86 9.11 -16.71
CA ILE A 177 -11.42 9.88 -17.82
C ILE A 177 -10.35 9.96 -18.91
N GLU A 178 -10.58 9.23 -19.99
CA GLU A 178 -9.67 9.21 -21.13
C GLU A 178 -9.85 10.46 -22.00
N THR A 179 -8.73 11.05 -22.39
CA THR A 179 -8.59 12.14 -23.35
C THR A 179 -7.53 11.76 -24.39
N PRO A 180 -7.53 12.38 -25.60
CA PRO A 180 -6.52 12.08 -26.60
C PRO A 180 -5.07 12.27 -26.11
N SER A 181 -4.84 13.17 -25.14
CA SER A 181 -3.51 13.45 -24.58
C SER A 181 -3.07 12.50 -23.48
N ASN A 182 -4.00 11.81 -22.80
CA ASN A 182 -3.68 10.91 -21.67
C ASN A 182 -3.95 9.43 -21.93
N ALA A 183 -4.49 9.06 -23.11
CA ALA A 183 -4.89 7.69 -23.42
C ALA A 183 -3.77 6.65 -23.20
N ALA A 184 -2.53 7.00 -23.55
CA ALA A 184 -1.38 6.12 -23.32
C ALA A 184 -1.08 5.90 -21.83
N ASP A 185 -1.26 6.93 -20.99
CA ASP A 185 -1.05 6.81 -19.55
C ASP A 185 -2.20 6.03 -18.89
N VAL A 186 -3.46 6.30 -19.29
CA VAL A 186 -4.65 5.57 -18.81
C VAL A 186 -4.53 4.07 -19.13
N ALA A 187 -4.11 3.71 -20.34
CA ALA A 187 -3.94 2.31 -20.75
C ALA A 187 -2.86 1.55 -19.95
N GLN A 188 -1.93 2.25 -19.30
CA GLN A 188 -0.88 1.65 -18.46
C GLN A 188 -1.25 1.59 -16.97
N GLN A 189 -2.40 2.15 -16.58
CA GLN A 189 -2.83 2.13 -15.19
C GLN A 189 -3.23 0.71 -14.78
N ILE A 190 -2.75 0.33 -13.60
CA ILE A 190 -3.09 -0.94 -12.95
C ILE A 190 -4.04 -0.65 -11.81
N ASP A 191 -4.95 -1.58 -11.53
CA ASP A 191 -5.82 -1.57 -10.37
C ASP A 191 -5.02 -1.39 -9.06
N THR A 192 -5.47 -0.46 -8.21
CA THR A 192 -4.82 -0.17 -6.93
C THR A 192 -4.74 -1.39 -6.01
N GLY A 193 -5.78 -2.23 -6.00
CA GLY A 193 -5.78 -3.48 -5.23
C GLY A 193 -4.77 -4.51 -5.75
N ALA A 194 -4.53 -4.55 -7.06
CA ALA A 194 -3.46 -5.38 -7.64
C ALA A 194 -2.07 -4.89 -7.22
N ILE A 195 -1.85 -3.57 -7.21
CA ILE A 195 -0.58 -2.96 -6.79
C ILE A 195 -0.32 -3.21 -5.30
N MET A 196 -1.32 -3.00 -4.44
CA MET A 196 -1.16 -2.98 -2.98
C MET A 196 -1.38 -4.34 -2.30
N MET A 197 -2.24 -5.21 -2.85
CA MET A 197 -2.73 -6.39 -2.13
C MET A 197 -2.50 -7.71 -2.88
N ARG A 198 -2.57 -7.71 -4.22
CA ARG A 198 -2.50 -8.95 -5.04
C ARG A 198 -1.17 -9.14 -5.74
N TYR A 199 -0.11 -8.49 -5.26
CA TYR A 199 1.21 -8.66 -5.84
C TYR A 199 1.88 -9.98 -5.43
N SER A 200 2.90 -10.36 -6.19
CA SER A 200 3.76 -11.50 -5.92
C SER A 200 5.20 -11.03 -5.64
N TYR A 201 5.90 -11.74 -4.77
CA TYR A 201 7.36 -11.68 -4.64
C TYR A 201 8.07 -12.74 -5.49
N ALA A 202 7.34 -13.72 -6.03
CA ALA A 202 7.91 -14.78 -6.87
C ALA A 202 8.06 -14.35 -8.34
N ASP A 203 7.36 -13.29 -8.75
CA ASP A 203 7.40 -12.70 -10.08
C ASP A 203 7.14 -11.18 -10.01
N ASP A 204 7.39 -10.46 -11.10
CA ASP A 204 7.21 -9.00 -11.19
C ASP A 204 5.74 -8.58 -11.37
N GLY A 205 4.78 -9.49 -11.11
CA GLY A 205 3.39 -9.33 -11.47
C GLY A 205 2.44 -9.12 -10.29
N TYR A 206 1.19 -9.40 -10.60
CA TYR A 206 0.07 -9.48 -9.68
C TYR A 206 -0.88 -10.58 -10.16
N VAL A 207 -1.72 -11.06 -9.26
CA VAL A 207 -2.71 -12.09 -9.55
C VAL A 207 -4.12 -11.49 -9.60
N ASP A 208 -5.00 -12.08 -10.41
CA ASP A 208 -6.40 -11.67 -10.47
C ASP A 208 -7.13 -11.91 -9.14
N ALA A 209 -6.83 -13.02 -8.47
CA ALA A 209 -7.36 -13.36 -7.16
C ALA A 209 -6.28 -14.01 -6.30
N LEU A 210 -6.29 -13.70 -5.01
CA LEU A 210 -5.46 -14.40 -4.03
C LEU A 210 -6.05 -15.79 -3.82
N THR A 211 -5.33 -16.81 -4.26
CA THR A 211 -5.66 -18.23 -4.07
C THR A 211 -4.47 -18.95 -3.43
N GLY A 212 -3.69 -18.23 -2.62
CA GLY A 212 -2.54 -18.77 -1.91
C GLY A 212 -1.38 -19.17 -2.85
N GLN A 213 -1.20 -18.49 -3.97
CA GLN A 213 -0.05 -18.68 -4.85
C GLN A 213 1.25 -18.37 -4.10
N ILE A 214 2.35 -19.06 -4.39
CA ILE A 214 3.64 -18.76 -3.78
C ILE A 214 4.04 -17.32 -4.10
N GLY A 215 4.51 -16.60 -3.09
CA GLY A 215 4.94 -15.21 -3.21
C GLY A 215 3.82 -14.18 -3.06
N THR A 216 2.54 -14.57 -3.03
CA THR A 216 1.43 -13.62 -2.81
C THR A 216 1.02 -13.54 -1.35
N ARG A 217 0.28 -12.49 -1.00
CA ARG A 217 -0.36 -12.39 0.32
C ARG A 217 -1.32 -13.55 0.54
N LEU A 218 -1.35 -14.10 1.74
CA LEU A 218 -2.34 -15.10 2.16
C LEU A 218 -3.75 -14.54 1.93
N PRO A 219 -4.66 -15.27 1.25
CA PRO A 219 -6.03 -14.82 1.09
C PRO A 219 -6.75 -14.77 2.44
N HIS A 220 -7.49 -13.68 2.65
CA HIS A 220 -8.49 -13.62 3.73
C HIS A 220 -9.64 -14.59 3.43
N VAL A 221 -9.91 -15.46 4.39
CA VAL A 221 -11.13 -16.26 4.46
C VAL A 221 -11.66 -16.16 5.88
N GLU A 222 -12.96 -15.92 6.03
CA GLU A 222 -13.63 -15.93 7.32
C GLU A 222 -13.75 -17.38 7.83
N LEU A 223 -13.25 -17.61 9.03
CA LEU A 223 -13.29 -18.90 9.71
C LEU A 223 -14.65 -19.07 10.41
N PRO A 224 -15.06 -20.32 10.74
CA PRO A 224 -16.34 -20.56 11.42
C PRO A 224 -16.52 -19.85 12.77
N ASP A 225 -15.43 -19.41 13.39
CA ASP A 225 -15.42 -18.65 14.65
C ASP A 225 -15.39 -17.12 14.45
N GLY A 226 -15.52 -16.65 13.20
CA GLY A 226 -15.55 -15.24 12.81
C GLY A 226 -14.18 -14.58 12.63
N ARG A 227 -13.07 -15.31 12.85
CA ARG A 227 -11.72 -14.78 12.60
C ARG A 227 -11.35 -14.83 11.12
N SER A 228 -10.34 -14.06 10.74
CA SER A 228 -9.68 -14.18 9.44
C SER A 228 -8.59 -15.26 9.46
N THR A 229 -8.34 -15.93 8.34
CA THR A 229 -7.11 -16.70 8.11
C THR A 229 -5.83 -15.90 8.40
N LEU A 230 -5.85 -14.58 8.17
CA LEU A 230 -4.73 -13.69 8.48
C LEU A 230 -4.43 -13.63 9.99
N ASP A 231 -5.43 -13.83 10.85
CA ASP A 231 -5.30 -13.80 12.31
C ASP A 231 -4.64 -15.07 12.87
N LEU A 232 -4.48 -16.10 12.04
CA LEU A 232 -3.74 -17.32 12.38
C LEU A 232 -2.22 -17.13 12.19
N CYS A 233 -1.80 -16.08 11.50
CA CYS A 233 -0.40 -15.78 11.26
C CYS A 233 0.17 -14.92 12.38
N GLY A 234 1.44 -15.13 12.71
CA GLY A 234 2.17 -14.37 13.72
C GLY A 234 3.57 -14.02 13.23
N PRO A 235 4.50 -13.66 14.14
CA PRO A 235 5.89 -13.35 13.78
C PRO A 235 6.70 -14.58 13.36
N GLU A 236 6.08 -15.76 13.34
CA GLU A 236 6.68 -17.05 13.02
C GLU A 236 6.12 -17.58 11.70
N TYR A 237 6.82 -18.54 11.10
CA TYR A 237 6.25 -19.34 10.02
C TYR A 237 5.11 -20.20 10.56
N VAL A 238 4.02 -20.28 9.80
CA VAL A 238 2.88 -21.15 10.12
C VAL A 238 2.52 -22.02 8.92
N VAL A 239 2.04 -23.22 9.19
CA VAL A 239 1.41 -24.07 8.16
C VAL A 239 -0.09 -24.00 8.35
N LEU A 240 -0.80 -23.58 7.31
CA LEU A 240 -2.24 -23.77 7.20
C LEU A 240 -2.47 -25.07 6.45
N ALA A 241 -3.24 -25.98 7.02
CA ALA A 241 -3.39 -27.35 6.53
C ALA A 241 -4.86 -27.70 6.39
N GLY A 242 -5.21 -28.45 5.34
CA GLY A 242 -6.53 -29.04 5.21
C GLY A 242 -6.80 -30.13 6.27
N PRO A 243 -8.05 -30.63 6.36
CA PRO A 243 -8.42 -31.63 7.36
C PRO A 243 -7.71 -32.98 7.17
N ASP A 244 -7.32 -33.31 5.92
CA ASP A 244 -6.67 -34.58 5.55
C ASP A 244 -5.17 -34.40 5.25
N ALA A 245 -4.61 -33.23 5.55
CA ALA A 245 -3.21 -32.91 5.29
C ALA A 245 -2.27 -33.77 6.16
N PRO A 246 -1.06 -34.10 5.64
CA PRO A 246 -0.09 -34.88 6.41
C PRO A 246 0.39 -34.10 7.64
N ASP A 247 0.87 -34.83 8.64
CA ASP A 247 1.41 -34.24 9.87
C ASP A 247 2.75 -33.53 9.58
N PHE A 248 2.76 -32.20 9.75
CA PHE A 248 3.95 -31.35 9.59
C PHE A 248 4.84 -31.29 10.86
N GLY A 249 4.43 -31.96 11.94
CA GLY A 249 5.12 -32.01 13.22
C GLY A 249 5.23 -30.66 13.92
N ASP A 250 6.12 -30.58 14.90
CA ASP A 250 6.18 -29.45 15.86
C ASP A 250 7.20 -28.36 15.50
N LYS A 251 7.82 -28.43 14.31
CA LYS A 251 8.84 -27.45 13.88
C LYS A 251 8.26 -26.08 13.58
N VAL A 252 6.99 -26.05 13.21
CA VAL A 252 6.22 -24.85 12.88
C VAL A 252 4.83 -25.01 13.47
N ARG A 253 4.16 -23.90 13.73
CA ARG A 253 2.78 -23.95 14.18
C ARG A 253 1.88 -24.39 13.02
N VAL A 254 1.08 -25.43 13.24
CA VAL A 254 0.13 -25.96 12.26
C VAL A 254 -1.30 -25.59 12.65
N HIS A 255 -2.06 -25.02 11.72
CA HIS A 255 -3.48 -24.74 11.86
C HIS A 255 -4.28 -25.55 10.86
N HIS A 256 -5.12 -26.46 11.36
CA HIS A 256 -6.02 -27.24 10.52
C HIS A 256 -7.32 -26.48 10.25
N LEU A 257 -7.60 -26.21 8.97
CA LEU A 257 -8.78 -25.50 8.49
C LEU A 257 -9.81 -26.55 8.04
N GLY A 258 -10.81 -26.83 8.87
CA GLY A 258 -11.82 -27.84 8.57
C GLY A 258 -12.85 -27.37 7.52
N GLY A 259 -13.17 -28.25 6.55
CA GLY A 259 -14.43 -28.21 5.79
C GLY A 259 -14.67 -27.03 4.83
N MET A 260 -13.65 -26.23 4.52
CA MET A 260 -13.76 -25.13 3.55
C MET A 260 -12.89 -25.41 2.32
N GLU A 261 -13.36 -25.04 1.12
CA GLU A 261 -12.45 -24.84 -0.02
C GLU A 261 -11.66 -23.56 0.26
N TRP A 262 -10.34 -23.69 0.41
CA TRP A 262 -9.46 -22.59 0.77
C TRP A 262 -8.27 -22.58 -0.19
N ALA A 263 -7.89 -21.40 -0.69
CA ALA A 263 -6.73 -21.22 -1.57
C ALA A 263 -6.67 -22.16 -2.81
N GLY A 264 -7.81 -22.68 -3.28
CA GLY A 264 -7.86 -23.65 -4.38
C GLY A 264 -7.11 -24.97 -4.08
N LEU A 265 -6.91 -25.30 -2.81
CA LEU A 265 -6.28 -26.55 -2.37
C LEU A 265 -7.32 -27.60 -2.00
N LEU A 266 -6.95 -28.86 -2.21
CA LEU A 266 -7.74 -30.03 -1.79
C LEU A 266 -7.68 -30.22 -0.26
N ALA A 267 -8.49 -31.15 0.25
CA ALA A 267 -8.58 -31.45 1.69
C ALA A 267 -7.26 -31.92 2.32
N ASP A 268 -6.35 -32.47 1.52
CA ASP A 268 -5.00 -32.89 1.91
C ASP A 268 -3.92 -31.82 1.67
N GLY A 269 -4.32 -30.64 1.20
CA GLY A 269 -3.40 -29.55 0.86
C GLY A 269 -2.87 -28.77 2.06
N ALA A 270 -1.76 -28.06 1.85
CA ALA A 270 -1.16 -27.18 2.86
C ALA A 270 -0.46 -25.96 2.24
N LEU A 271 -0.44 -24.85 2.98
CA LEU A 271 0.33 -23.64 2.71
C LEU A 271 1.31 -23.40 3.84
N LEU A 272 2.56 -23.15 3.50
CA LEU A 272 3.50 -22.50 4.41
C LEU A 272 3.38 -21.00 4.25
N VAL A 273 3.13 -20.29 5.33
CA VAL A 273 2.98 -18.84 5.37
C VAL A 273 4.13 -18.23 6.17
N ARG A 274 4.76 -17.21 5.59
CA ARG A 274 5.86 -16.44 6.18
C ARG A 274 5.36 -15.51 7.28
N PRO A 275 6.25 -15.01 8.16
CA PRO A 275 5.92 -14.01 9.17
C PRO A 275 5.27 -12.72 8.63
N ASP A 276 5.51 -12.37 7.36
CA ASP A 276 4.89 -11.21 6.70
C ASP A 276 3.58 -11.54 5.96
N GLN A 277 2.94 -12.66 6.29
CA GLN A 277 1.67 -13.13 5.72
C GLN A 277 1.73 -13.44 4.22
N HIS A 278 2.93 -13.63 3.65
CA HIS A 278 3.08 -14.08 2.27
C HIS A 278 3.26 -15.60 2.22
N VAL A 279 2.71 -16.24 1.19
CA VAL A 279 2.83 -17.69 1.02
C VAL A 279 4.26 -18.03 0.60
N GLY A 280 4.96 -18.81 1.42
CA GLY A 280 6.30 -19.31 1.17
C GLY A 280 6.35 -20.68 0.49
N GLY A 281 5.28 -21.48 0.58
CA GLY A 281 5.22 -22.81 -0.03
C GLY A 281 3.80 -23.36 -0.14
N ARG A 282 3.60 -24.27 -1.09
CA ARG A 282 2.32 -24.96 -1.34
C ARG A 282 2.53 -26.46 -1.53
N SER A 283 1.59 -27.28 -1.08
CA SER A 283 1.68 -28.75 -1.18
C SER A 283 1.69 -29.26 -2.62
N ASP A 284 0.90 -28.65 -3.50
CA ASP A 284 0.88 -28.93 -4.94
C ASP A 284 2.14 -28.46 -5.69
N ALA A 285 3.02 -27.72 -5.00
CA ALA A 285 4.33 -27.27 -5.48
C ALA A 285 5.49 -27.88 -4.67
N GLY A 286 5.27 -29.02 -4.00
CA GLY A 286 6.32 -29.80 -3.34
C GLY A 286 6.51 -29.56 -1.85
N LEU A 287 5.67 -28.75 -1.21
CA LEU A 287 5.66 -28.64 0.27
C LEU A 287 5.13 -29.94 0.88
N THR A 288 5.96 -30.57 1.71
CA THR A 288 5.66 -31.80 2.44
C THR A 288 6.29 -31.70 3.82
N PRO A 289 5.93 -32.55 4.79
CA PRO A 289 6.61 -32.60 6.08
C PRO A 289 8.13 -32.82 5.95
N GLN A 290 8.56 -33.61 4.97
CA GLN A 290 9.98 -33.90 4.71
C GLN A 290 10.70 -32.71 4.06
N SER A 291 10.04 -31.97 3.18
CA SER A 291 10.63 -30.81 2.50
C SER A 291 10.48 -29.49 3.27
N LEU A 292 9.70 -29.44 4.35
CA LEU A 292 9.45 -28.24 5.15
C LEU A 292 10.74 -27.49 5.54
N THR A 293 11.79 -28.22 5.92
CA THR A 293 13.08 -27.62 6.30
C THR A 293 13.80 -26.91 5.17
N CYS A 294 13.46 -27.19 3.91
CA CYS A 294 14.01 -26.48 2.76
C CYS A 294 13.37 -25.09 2.56
N TYR A 295 12.22 -24.83 3.20
CA TYR A 295 11.52 -23.54 3.11
C TYR A 295 11.76 -22.64 4.32
N LEU A 296 12.32 -23.19 5.40
CA LEU A 296 12.65 -22.44 6.60
C LEU A 296 14.09 -21.91 6.51
N PRO A 297 14.37 -20.70 7.03
CA PRO A 297 15.71 -20.11 7.01
C PRO A 297 16.77 -20.86 7.83
#